data_AF-A0A958CAQ5-F1
#
_entry.id   AF-A0A958CAQ5-F1
#
_cell.length_a   1.000
_cell.length_b   1.000
_cell.length_c   1.000
_cell.angle_alpha   90.00
_cell.angle_beta   90.00
_cell.angle_gamma   90.00
#
_symmetry.space_group_name_H-M   'P 1'
#
loop_
_entity.id
_entity.type
_entity.pdbx_description
1 polymer ?
#
loop_
_entity_poly.entity_id
_entity_poly.type
_entity_poly.pdbx_seq_one_letter_code
_entity_poly.pdbx_strand_id
1 'polypeptide(L)'
;MTEESDESILRREMDKCVDELDALSNRSEMGRLHTAEEIWSDLESMGIEKNTEDRANIELYVKGKVPLSELMRLIKEQHEELG
;
A
#
# COMPACT_ATOMS: atom_id res chain seq x y z
N MET A 1 -12.36 6.27 34.68
CA MET A 1 -11.47 6.72 33.59
C MET A 1 -12.03 6.06 32.35
N THR A 2 -12.52 6.86 31.41
CA THR A 2 -13.19 6.34 30.22
C THR A 2 -12.17 5.56 29.41
N GLU A 3 -12.40 4.27 29.22
CA GLU A 3 -11.71 3.44 28.24
C GLU A 3 -11.78 4.18 26.90
N GLU A 4 -10.66 4.72 26.42
CA GLU A 4 -10.50 4.97 24.98
C GLU A 4 -10.47 3.57 24.36
N SER A 5 -11.63 3.10 23.88
CA SER A 5 -11.78 1.78 23.25
C SER A 5 -10.80 1.63 22.09
N ASP A 6 -10.22 0.44 21.95
CA ASP A 6 -9.22 0.04 20.94
C ASP A 6 -9.54 0.48 19.50
N GLU A 7 -10.82 0.69 19.17
CA GLU A 7 -11.28 1.28 17.90
C GLU A 7 -10.72 2.69 17.62
N SER A 8 -10.48 3.50 18.65
CA SER A 8 -9.90 4.85 18.52
C SER A 8 -8.39 4.80 18.29
N ILE A 9 -7.72 3.74 18.76
CA ILE A 9 -6.29 3.51 18.54
C ILE A 9 -6.08 2.97 17.12
N LEU A 10 -6.88 1.98 16.71
CA LEU A 10 -6.84 1.45 15.35
C LEU A 10 -7.11 2.53 14.29
N ARG A 11 -8.10 3.41 14.51
CA ARG A 11 -8.34 4.54 13.60
C ARG A 11 -7.16 5.49 13.53
N ARG A 12 -6.56 5.85 14.67
CA ARG A 12 -5.37 6.73 14.70
C ARG A 12 -4.13 6.11 14.07
N GLU A 13 -3.93 4.80 14.16
CA GLU A 13 -2.82 4.11 13.48
C GLU A 13 -3.04 3.99 11.97
N MET A 14 -4.28 3.76 11.53
CA MET A 14 -4.64 3.77 10.11
C MET A 14 -4.44 5.15 9.47
N ASP A 15 -4.86 6.23 10.14
CA ASP A 15 -4.66 7.59 9.62
C ASP A 15 -3.16 7.90 9.44
N LYS A 16 -2.31 7.48 10.38
CA LYS A 16 -0.85 7.63 10.25
C LYS A 16 -0.26 6.85 9.08
N CYS A 17 -0.74 5.64 8.83
CA CYS A 17 -0.30 4.82 7.70
C CYS A 17 -0.64 5.50 6.35
N VAL A 18 -1.82 6.12 6.26
CA VAL A 18 -2.23 6.86 5.05
C VAL A 18 -1.35 8.09 4.83
N ASP A 19 -1.07 8.87 5.88
CA ASP A 19 -0.20 10.04 5.79
C ASP A 19 1.25 9.68 5.39
N GLU A 20 1.79 8.56 5.90
CA GLU A 20 3.13 8.09 5.55
C GLU A 20 3.22 7.61 4.09
N LEU A 21 2.16 6.95 3.59
CA LEU A 21 2.07 6.53 2.19
C LEU A 21 1.85 7.72 1.24
N ASP A 22 1.06 8.72 1.63
CA ASP A 22 0.93 9.98 0.88
C ASP A 22 2.28 10.72 0.85
N ALA A 23 3.00 10.75 1.97
CA ALA A 23 4.35 11.33 2.03
C ALA A 23 5.39 10.55 1.21
N LEU A 24 5.22 9.24 1.01
CA LEU A 24 6.04 8.43 0.09
C LEU A 24 5.66 8.71 -1.37
N SER A 25 4.37 8.87 -1.66
CA SER A 25 3.86 9.28 -2.97
C SER A 25 4.33 10.68 -3.36
N ASN A 26 4.25 11.65 -2.45
CA ASN A 26 4.73 13.02 -2.61
C ASN A 26 6.27 13.10 -2.66
N ARG A 27 7.00 12.22 -1.96
CA ARG A 27 8.45 12.08 -2.14
C ARG A 27 8.81 11.48 -3.51
N SER A 28 7.96 10.61 -4.06
CA SER A 28 8.06 10.10 -5.42
C SER A 28 7.64 11.11 -6.50
N GLU A 29 7.06 12.25 -6.12
CA GLU A 29 6.85 13.41 -7.02
C GLU A 29 8.19 14.02 -7.49
N MET A 30 9.31 13.62 -6.85
CA MET A 30 10.66 13.82 -7.37
C MET A 30 11.09 12.71 -8.35
N GLY A 31 10.22 12.37 -9.32
CA GLY A 31 10.61 11.73 -10.58
C GLY A 31 11.32 10.37 -10.51
N ARG A 32 11.15 9.58 -9.44
CA ARG A 32 11.52 8.17 -9.50
C ARG A 32 10.29 7.37 -9.89
N LEU A 33 10.23 7.03 -11.18
CA LEU A 33 9.40 5.94 -11.67
C LEU A 33 9.89 4.68 -10.97
N HIS A 34 9.32 4.35 -9.81
CA HIS A 34 9.54 3.05 -9.20
C HIS A 34 9.09 2.00 -10.22
N THR A 35 10.03 1.16 -10.63
CA THR A 35 9.74 0.05 -11.53
C THR A 35 8.86 -0.97 -10.82
N ALA A 36 8.14 -1.79 -11.59
CA ALA A 36 7.34 -2.86 -11.00
C ALA A 36 8.18 -3.81 -10.13
N GLU A 37 9.49 -3.93 -10.43
CA GLU A 37 10.43 -4.74 -9.66
C GLU A 37 10.82 -4.10 -8.32
N GLU A 38 10.98 -2.78 -8.27
CA GLU A 38 11.27 -2.06 -7.02
C GLU A 38 10.09 -2.15 -6.05
N ILE A 39 8.88 -1.90 -6.54
CA ILE A 39 7.65 -2.04 -5.74
C ILE A 39 7.50 -3.47 -5.24
N TRP A 40 7.82 -4.45 -6.10
CA TRP A 40 7.78 -5.86 -5.72
C TRP A 40 8.79 -6.19 -4.60
N SER A 41 10.02 -5.68 -4.71
CA SER A 41 11.06 -5.87 -3.68
C SER A 41 10.67 -5.26 -2.33
N ASP A 42 9.95 -4.14 -2.33
CA ASP A 42 9.45 -3.51 -1.11
C ASP A 42 8.35 -4.37 -0.47
N LEU A 43 7.41 -4.88 -1.28
CA LEU A 43 6.35 -5.79 -0.81
C LEU A 43 6.93 -7.10 -0.25
N GLU A 44 7.92 -7.71 -0.93
CA GLU A 44 8.62 -8.90 -0.42
C GLU A 44 9.29 -8.64 0.93
N SER A 45 9.87 -7.45 1.12
CA SER A 45 10.49 -7.04 2.39
C SER A 45 9.46 -6.86 3.52
N MET A 46 8.20 -6.62 3.17
CA MET A 46 7.06 -6.55 4.10
C MET A 46 6.43 -7.93 4.37
N GLY A 47 6.94 -9.01 3.78
CA GLY A 47 6.42 -10.36 3.95
C GLY A 47 5.24 -10.71 3.04
N ILE A 48 4.98 -9.89 2.02
CA ILE A 48 3.94 -10.13 1.02
C ILE A 48 4.50 -11.09 -0.04
N GLU A 49 3.91 -12.28 -0.14
CA GLU A 49 4.34 -13.29 -1.11
C GLU A 49 3.95 -12.94 -2.55
N LYS A 50 4.76 -13.43 -3.49
CA LYS A 50 4.57 -13.19 -4.92
C LYS A 50 3.37 -13.91 -5.49
N ASN A 51 2.29 -13.16 -5.67
CA ASN A 51 1.14 -13.60 -6.44
C ASN A 51 1.11 -12.93 -7.84
N THR A 52 0.41 -13.56 -8.78
CA THR A 52 0.30 -13.08 -10.17
C THR A 52 -0.59 -11.83 -10.29
N GLU A 53 -1.53 -11.65 -9.37
CA GLU A 53 -2.53 -10.58 -9.36
C GLU A 53 -1.95 -9.24 -8.90
N ASP A 54 -1.25 -9.20 -7.76
CA ASP A 54 -0.47 -8.08 -7.23
C ASP A 54 0.54 -7.61 -8.28
N ARG A 55 1.22 -8.54 -8.96
CA ARG A 55 2.14 -8.19 -10.04
C ARG A 55 1.42 -7.46 -11.19
N ALA A 56 0.24 -7.94 -11.59
CA ALA A 56 -0.55 -7.28 -12.63
C ALA A 56 -1.03 -5.89 -12.17
N ASN A 57 -1.46 -5.77 -10.92
CA ASN A 57 -1.90 -4.51 -10.32
C ASN A 57 -0.75 -3.48 -10.25
N ILE A 58 0.43 -3.90 -9.83
CA ILE A 58 1.65 -3.07 -9.80
C ILE A 58 2.02 -2.63 -11.22
N GLU A 59 1.94 -3.52 -12.21
CA GLU A 59 2.18 -3.12 -13.61
C GLU A 59 1.20 -2.06 -14.11
N LEU A 60 -0.08 -2.14 -13.71
CA LEU A 60 -1.09 -1.15 -14.07
C LEU A 60 -0.78 0.21 -13.43
N TYR A 61 -0.29 0.23 -12.19
CA TYR A 61 0.18 1.44 -11.52
C TYR A 61 1.40 2.06 -12.21
N VAL A 62 2.42 1.27 -12.51
CA VAL A 62 3.65 1.73 -13.19
C VAL A 62 3.35 2.26 -14.59
N LYS A 63 2.33 1.70 -15.27
CA LYS A 63 1.83 2.19 -16.58
C LYS A 63 0.91 3.42 -16.45
N GLY A 64 0.69 3.95 -15.25
CA GLY A 64 -0.19 5.08 -14.96
C GLY A 64 -1.67 4.80 -15.27
N LYS A 65 -2.07 3.52 -15.34
CA LYS A 65 -3.47 3.11 -15.61
C LYS A 65 -4.32 3.11 -14.36
N VAL A 66 -3.68 2.95 -13.20
CA VAL A 66 -4.31 2.83 -11.89
C VAL A 66 -3.57 3.76 -10.92
N PRO A 67 -4.25 4.58 -10.12
CA PRO A 67 -3.59 5.41 -9.11
C PRO A 67 -3.06 4.55 -7.96
N LEU A 68 -2.07 5.06 -7.22
CA LEU A 68 -1.46 4.34 -6.09
C LEU A 68 -2.51 3.91 -5.04
N SER A 69 -3.50 4.76 -4.76
CA SER A 69 -4.59 4.45 -3.82
C SER A 69 -5.38 3.21 -4.21
N GLU A 70 -5.63 3.03 -5.50
CA GLU A 70 -6.36 1.88 -6.03
C GLU A 70 -5.47 0.63 -6.05
N LEU A 71 -4.17 0.77 -6.37
CA LEU A 71 -3.20 -0.32 -6.20
C LEU A 71 -3.17 -0.83 -4.74
N MET A 72 -3.07 0.09 -3.78
CA MET A 72 -3.05 -0.24 -2.35
C MET A 72 -4.35 -0.90 -1.90
N ARG A 73 -5.50 -0.47 -2.42
CA ARG A 73 -6.80 -1.11 -2.16
C ARG A 73 -6.82 -2.55 -2.65
N LEU A 74 -6.37 -2.79 -3.88
CA LEU A 74 -6.35 -4.13 -4.50
C LEU A 74 -5.41 -5.09 -3.75
N ILE A 75 -4.19 -4.64 -3.42
CA ILE A 75 -3.25 -5.44 -2.62
C ILE A 75 -3.85 -5.72 -1.23
N LYS A 76 -4.47 -4.73 -0.59
CA LYS A 76 -5.10 -4.91 0.72
C LYS A 76 -6.25 -5.92 0.67
N GLU A 77 -7.18 -5.80 -0.27
CA GLU A 77 -8.28 -6.76 -0.47
C GLU A 77 -7.76 -8.18 -0.69
N GLN A 78 -6.68 -8.33 -1.46
CA GLN A 78 -6.11 -9.62 -1.78
C GLN A 78 -5.47 -10.35 -0.58
N HIS A 79 -4.96 -9.58 0.39
CA HIS A 79 -4.30 -10.12 1.59
C HIS A 79 -5.21 -10.12 2.83
N GLU A 80 -6.31 -9.33 2.87
CA GLU A 80 -7.32 -9.38 3.94
C GLU A 80 -8.28 -10.58 3.80
N GLU A 81 -8.53 -11.08 2.60
CA GLU A 81 -9.43 -12.24 2.40
C GLU A 81 -8.80 -13.59 2.82
N LEU A 82 -7.51 -13.60 3.17
CA LEU A 82 -6.77 -14.77 3.67
C LEU A 82 -6.77 -14.89 5.21
N GLY A 83 -7.52 -14.03 5.91
CA GLY A 83 -7.71 -14.05 7.38
C GLY A 83 -8.69 -15.12 7.88
#